data_AF-A0A4Q2TY46-F1
#
_entry.id   AF-A0A4Q2TY46-F1
#
_cell.length_a   1.000
_cell.length_b   1.000
_cell.length_c   1.000
_cell.angle_alpha   90.00
_cell.angle_beta   90.00
_cell.angle_gamma   90.00
#
_symmetry.space_group_name_H-M   'P 1'
#
loop_
_entity.id
_entity.type
_entity.pdbx_description
1 polymer ?
#
loop_
_entity_poly.entity_id
_entity_poly.type
_entity_poly.pdbx_seq_one_letter_code
_entity_poly.pdbx_strand_id
1 'polypeptide(L)'
;MRLMMHGCDLKAWRKQQGLTQTDLASELEVSRQTVIGWESGGALPKMLTLALKELERSRSVAGKRMSALQQRQARRRPSKPGTSLPADKLRQLKDLE
;
A
#
# COMPACT_ATOMS: atom_id res chain seq x y z
N MET A 1 -16.49 13.73 -21.67
CA MET A 1 -15.57 13.21 -20.64
C MET A 1 -16.40 12.53 -19.55
N ARG A 2 -16.27 11.22 -19.35
CA ARG A 2 -17.02 10.50 -18.32
C ARG A 2 -16.37 10.78 -16.96
N LEU A 3 -17.04 11.56 -16.13
CA LEU A 3 -16.63 11.96 -14.77
C LEU A 3 -17.32 11.11 -13.69
N MET A 4 -17.91 9.97 -14.08
CA MET A 4 -18.52 9.03 -13.14
C MET A 4 -17.61 7.82 -13.00
N MET A 5 -17.19 7.60 -11.76
CA MET A 5 -16.46 6.44 -11.33
C MET A 5 -17.40 5.62 -10.45
N HIS A 6 -17.45 4.31 -10.65
CA HIS A 6 -18.30 3.41 -9.86
C HIS A 6 -17.48 2.74 -8.75
N GLY A 7 -18.17 2.09 -7.79
CA GLY A 7 -17.52 1.38 -6.70
C GLY A 7 -16.52 0.31 -7.13
N CYS A 8 -16.82 -0.40 -8.24
CA CYS A 8 -15.90 -1.37 -8.83
C CYS A 8 -14.59 -0.72 -9.35
N ASP A 9 -14.69 0.46 -9.95
CA ASP A 9 -13.55 1.23 -10.43
C ASP A 9 -12.67 1.70 -9.26
N LEU A 10 -13.30 2.14 -8.16
CA LEU A 10 -12.58 2.51 -6.93
C LEU A 10 -11.79 1.35 -6.34
N LYS A 11 -12.41 0.17 -6.29
CA LYS A 11 -11.76 -1.03 -5.81
C LYS A 11 -10.57 -1.42 -6.69
N ALA A 12 -10.71 -1.31 -8.01
CA ALA A 12 -9.63 -1.57 -8.95
C ALA A 12 -8.48 -0.57 -8.78
N TRP A 13 -8.80 0.73 -8.77
CA TRP A 13 -7.83 1.81 -8.57
C TRP A 13 -7.06 1.62 -7.25
N ARG A 14 -7.75 1.39 -6.13
CA ARG A 14 -7.13 1.19 -4.81
C ARG A 14 -6.11 0.05 -4.84
N LYS A 15 -6.46 -1.07 -5.46
CA LYS A 15 -5.57 -2.23 -5.59
C LYS A 15 -4.35 -1.93 -6.47
N GLN A 16 -4.53 -1.20 -7.58
CA GLN A 16 -3.41 -0.74 -8.42
C GLN A 16 -2.44 0.17 -7.64
N GLN A 17 -2.98 0.96 -6.72
CA GLN A 17 -2.21 1.80 -5.80
C GLN A 17 -1.60 1.02 -4.61
N GLY A 18 -1.80 -0.30 -4.55
CA GLY A 18 -1.30 -1.19 -3.49
C GLY A 18 -2.02 -1.03 -2.14
N LEU A 19 -3.08 -0.22 -2.07
CA LEU A 19 -3.74 0.16 -0.83
C LEU A 19 -4.71 -0.90 -0.33
N THR A 20 -4.81 -1.06 0.98
CA THR A 20 -5.94 -1.73 1.63
C THR A 20 -7.12 -0.78 1.81
N GLN A 21 -8.32 -1.31 2.12
CA GLN A 21 -9.49 -0.45 2.41
C GLN A 21 -9.22 0.49 3.58
N THR A 22 -8.46 0.04 4.59
CA THR A 22 -8.06 0.86 5.73
C THR A 22 -7.07 1.95 5.32
N ASP A 23 -6.11 1.64 4.45
CA ASP A 23 -5.14 2.65 3.98
C ASP A 23 -5.84 3.78 3.24
N LEU A 24 -6.76 3.45 2.32
CA LEU A 24 -7.54 4.45 1.60
C LEU A 24 -8.44 5.27 2.55
N ALA A 25 -9.01 4.62 3.57
CA ALA A 25 -9.80 5.30 4.57
C ALA A 25 -8.97 6.32 5.36
N SER A 26 -7.76 5.94 5.78
CA SER A 26 -6.83 6.84 6.46
C SER A 26 -6.38 8.01 5.58
N GLU A 27 -6.09 7.77 4.29
CA GLU A 27 -5.65 8.82 3.35
C GLU A 27 -6.77 9.83 3.04
N LEU A 28 -8.03 9.41 3.13
CA LEU A 28 -9.20 10.26 2.89
C LEU A 28 -9.86 10.74 4.20
N GLU A 29 -9.28 10.42 5.35
CA GLU A 29 -9.80 10.76 6.69
C GLU A 29 -11.26 10.32 6.91
N VAL A 30 -11.62 9.14 6.40
CA VAL A 30 -12.95 8.54 6.57
C VAL A 30 -12.88 7.20 7.30
N SER A 31 -14.04 6.68 7.70
CA SER A 31 -14.10 5.34 8.28
C SER A 31 -13.85 4.27 7.22
N ARG A 32 -13.31 3.11 7.62
CA ARG A 32 -13.20 1.93 6.74
C ARG A 32 -14.58 1.50 6.19
N GLN A 33 -15.64 1.62 6.99
CA GLN A 33 -17.01 1.27 6.58
C GLN A 33 -17.49 2.15 5.43
N THR A 34 -17.10 3.42 5.42
CA THR A 34 -17.38 4.36 4.33
C THR A 34 -16.77 3.86 3.02
N VAL A 35 -15.50 3.42 3.05
CA VAL A 35 -14.82 2.85 1.86
C VAL A 35 -15.49 1.55 1.39
N ILE A 36 -15.89 0.68 2.32
CA ILE A 36 -16.64 -0.54 1.97
C ILE A 36 -17.93 -0.17 1.25
N GLY A 37 -18.71 0.77 1.80
CA GLY A 37 -19.96 1.24 1.21
C GLY A 37 -19.76 1.83 -0.19
N TRP A 38 -18.69 2.60 -0.40
CA TRP A 38 -18.33 3.12 -1.72
C TRP A 38 -17.97 2.01 -2.71
N GLU A 39 -17.17 1.02 -2.30
CA GLU A 39 -16.77 -0.09 -3.18
C GLU A 39 -17.91 -1.03 -3.54
N SER A 40 -18.89 -1.22 -2.65
CA SER A 40 -20.09 -2.03 -2.92
C SER A 40 -21.22 -1.26 -3.59
N GLY A 41 -21.16 0.08 -3.55
CA GLY A 41 -22.21 0.97 -4.01
C GLY A 41 -22.15 1.30 -5.50
N GLY A 42 -23.02 2.23 -5.90
CA GLY A 42 -23.19 2.68 -7.28
C GLY A 42 -22.23 3.80 -7.70
N ALA A 43 -22.78 4.87 -8.26
CA ALA A 43 -21.99 6.02 -8.71
C ALA A 43 -21.39 6.78 -7.52
N LEU A 44 -20.10 7.10 -7.60
CA LEU A 44 -19.39 7.83 -6.56
C LEU A 44 -19.61 9.35 -6.67
N PRO A 45 -19.59 10.08 -5.55
CA PRO A 45 -19.62 11.53 -5.58
C PRO A 45 -18.45 12.12 -6.37
N LYS A 46 -18.71 13.15 -7.18
CA LYS A 46 -17.68 13.81 -8.00
C LYS A 46 -16.49 14.31 -7.17
N MET A 47 -16.74 14.76 -5.94
CA MET A 47 -15.71 15.22 -5.02
C MET A 47 -14.73 14.10 -4.63
N LEU A 48 -15.21 12.87 -4.46
CA LEU A 48 -14.34 11.71 -4.23
C LEU A 48 -13.44 11.46 -5.43
N THR A 49 -13.97 11.51 -6.65
CA THR A 49 -13.16 11.36 -7.87
C THR A 49 -12.05 12.42 -7.97
N LEU A 50 -12.31 13.67 -7.54
CA LEU A 50 -11.28 14.71 -7.52
C LEU A 50 -10.21 14.44 -6.44
N ALA A 51 -10.62 14.01 -5.24
CA ALA A 51 -9.68 13.66 -4.18
C ALA A 51 -8.74 12.52 -4.59
N LEU A 52 -9.25 11.49 -5.27
CA LEU A 52 -8.44 10.37 -5.76
C LEU A 52 -7.39 10.81 -6.80
N LYS A 53 -7.74 11.74 -7.70
CA LYS A 53 -6.79 12.32 -8.66
C LYS A 53 -5.68 13.11 -7.98
N GLU A 54 -6.02 13.86 -6.94
CA GLU A 54 -5.03 14.62 -6.17
C GLU A 54 -4.09 13.68 -5.40
N LEU A 55 -4.60 12.59 -4.82
CA LEU A 55 -3.79 11.56 -4.20
C LEU A 55 -2.82 10.90 -5.20
N GLU A 56 -3.28 10.61 -6.42
CA GLU A 56 -2.44 10.06 -7.49
C GLU A 56 -1.32 11.03 -7.90
N ARG A 57 -1.65 12.32 -8.02
CA ARG A 57 -0.69 13.38 -8.33
C ARG A 57 0.38 13.51 -7.24
N SER A 58 -0.05 13.56 -5.98
CA SER A 58 0.85 13.67 -4.82
C SER A 58 1.80 12.46 -4.70
N ARG A 59 1.31 11.27 -5.05
CA ARG A 59 2.11 10.03 -5.02
C ARG A 59 3.12 9.90 -6.15
N SER A 60 2.82 10.46 -7.33
CA SER A 60 3.77 10.47 -8.45
C SER A 60 5.04 11.26 -8.12
N VAL A 61 4.96 12.22 -7.19
CA VAL A 61 6.09 13.05 -6.76
C VAL A 61 6.89 12.40 -5.62
N ALA A 62 6.26 11.62 -4.74
CA ALA A 62 6.87 11.15 -3.50
C ALA A 62 7.45 9.72 -3.51
N GLY A 63 7.38 9.00 -4.65
CA GLY A 63 7.71 7.58 -4.70
C GLY A 63 6.64 6.71 -4.02
N LYS A 64 6.48 5.46 -4.46
CA LYS A 64 5.43 4.56 -3.94
C LYS A 64 5.74 4.18 -2.49
N ARG A 65 5.02 4.77 -1.53
CA ARG A 65 5.03 4.33 -0.12
C ARG A 65 4.56 2.86 -0.06
N MET A 66 5.28 2.02 0.69
CA MET A 66 4.86 0.64 0.92
C MET A 66 3.51 0.62 1.63
N SER A 67 2.56 -0.18 1.13
CA SER A 67 1.27 -0.35 1.76
C SER A 67 1.37 -1.07 3.10
N ALA A 68 0.35 -0.95 3.96
CA ALA A 68 0.36 -1.64 5.26
C ALA A 68 0.50 -3.16 5.11
N LEU A 69 -0.03 -3.75 4.03
CA LEU A 69 0.13 -5.18 3.73
C LEU A 69 1.57 -5.51 3.31
N GLN A 70 2.20 -4.67 2.48
CA GLN A 70 3.61 -4.82 2.12
C GLN A 70 4.54 -4.61 3.32
N GLN A 71 4.26 -3.63 4.17
CA GLN A 71 4.97 -3.41 5.43
C GLN A 71 4.82 -4.61 6.36
N ARG A 72 3.60 -5.16 6.49
CA ARG A 72 3.36 -6.35 7.30
C ARG A 72 4.12 -7.56 6.75
N GLN A 73 4.14 -7.76 5.44
CA GLN A 73 4.93 -8.81 4.79
C GLN A 73 6.43 -8.59 4.97
N ALA A 74 6.94 -7.36 4.82
CA ALA A 74 8.34 -7.00 5.04
C ALA A 74 8.77 -7.18 6.51
N ARG A 75 7.84 -6.96 7.46
CA ARG A 75 8.03 -7.23 8.89
C ARG A 75 7.87 -8.70 9.25
N ARG A 76 7.32 -9.55 8.39
CA ARG A 76 7.28 -11.00 8.67
C ARG A 76 8.72 -11.48 8.70
N ARG A 77 9.10 -12.04 9.86
CA ARG A 77 10.41 -12.68 10.04
C ARG A 77 10.61 -13.65 8.87
N PRO A 78 11.71 -13.53 8.10
CA PRO A 78 11.99 -14.49 7.04
C PRO A 78 12.01 -15.90 7.65
N SER A 79 11.39 -16.86 6.96
CA SER A 79 11.30 -18.26 7.43
C SER A 79 12.67 -18.92 7.57
N LYS A 80 13.67 -18.38 6.85
CA LYS A 80 15.07 -18.66 7.07
C LYS A 80 15.59 -17.61 8.06
N PRO A 81 15.96 -17.98 9.30
CA PRO A 81 16.76 -17.11 10.16
C PRO A 81 17.94 -16.62 9.32
N GLY A 82 18.29 -15.33 9.40
CA GLY A 82 19.46 -14.80 8.70
C GLY A 82 20.58 -15.79 8.86
N THR A 83 21.02 -16.39 7.75
CA THR A 83 22.00 -17.48 7.73
C THR A 83 23.13 -17.00 8.62
N SER A 84 23.32 -17.63 9.79
CA SER A 84 24.53 -17.39 10.57
C SER A 84 25.66 -17.58 9.56
N LEU A 85 26.55 -16.60 9.42
CA LEU A 85 27.71 -16.80 8.56
C LEU A 85 28.30 -18.15 8.96
N PRO A 86 28.52 -19.08 8.01
CA PRO A 86 29.15 -20.36 8.32
C PRO A 86 30.37 -20.10 9.19
N ALA A 87 30.56 -20.90 10.24
CA ALA A 87 31.64 -20.68 11.23
C ALA A 87 33.02 -20.50 10.55
N ASP A 88 33.17 -21.11 9.37
CA ASP A 88 34.34 -21.04 8.50
C ASP A 88 34.63 -19.62 7.99
N LYS A 89 33.59 -18.83 7.68
CA LYS A 89 33.71 -17.40 7.29
C LYS A 89 33.99 -16.48 8.47
N LEU A 90 33.62 -16.87 9.69
CA LEU A 90 33.92 -16.10 10.91
C LEU A 90 35.39 -16.18 11.31
N ARG A 91 36.10 -17.26 10.94
CA ARG A 91 37.55 -17.38 11.16
C ARG A 91 38.32 -16.45 10.23
N GLN A 92 37.98 -16.44 8.94
CA GLN A 92 38.62 -15.59 7.93
C GLN A 92 38.55 -14.09 8.21
N LEU A 93 37.56 -13.63 9.00
CA LEU A 93 37.44 -12.22 9.40
C LEU A 93 38.26 -11.86 10.64
N LYS A 94 38.65 -12.85 11.46
CA LYS A 94 39.50 -12.64 12.65
C LYS A 94 40.99 -12.67 12.32
N ASP A 95 41.35 -13.21 11.16
CA ASP A 95 42.73 -13.27 10.68
C ASP A 95 43.16 -12.00 9.90
N LEU A 96 42.34 -10.94 9.94
CA LEU A 96 42.54 -9.65 9.26
C LEU A 96 42.76 -8.46 10.22
N GLU A 97 42.90 -8.70 11.53
CA GLU A 97 43.41 -7.73 12.52
C GLU A 97 44.90 -7.92 12.76
#